data_AF-A0A0F9HGX6-F1
#
_entry.id   AF-A0A0F9HGX6-F1
#
_cell.length_a   1.000
_cell.length_b   1.000
_cell.length_c   1.000
_cell.angle_alpha   90.00
_cell.angle_beta   90.00
_cell.angle_gamma   90.00
#
_symmetry.space_group_name_H-M   'P 1'
#
loop_
_entity.id
_entity.type
_entity.pdbx_description
1 polymer ?
#
loop_
_entity_poly.entity_id
_entity_poly.type
_entity_poly.pdbx_seq_one_letter_code
_entity_poly.pdbx_strand_id
1 'polypeptide(L)'
;MKIKEFSIREYGPLPDRGRTPLDKFNLFYGKNESGKTLTIDALLKILNGRNISQFKNINRVEEKPEGYIIISDEKGREVKLKGPKNISNIVDLSYNEFNNLFIIRDSDLTLFSEDDFYNTITDRLLGLRIKDVELIVNNLRDIGKLTPTGKFSNTKPEKFDERINNADNCIQLIKQLSDKIENEQFDKLEEESLLFEEKLEKIEQEIENYEDARRREIYEKGNEALNELNESARKIKNLMIFGESDKENWKDYEKDLNRNSENRQKLLVSLDEYKKNFIEENQLLKKKELDFQIPDR
;
A
#
# COMPACT_ATOMS: atom_id res chain seq x y z
N MET A 1 58.89 -21.64 -29.30
CA MET A 1 59.13 -20.20 -28.99
C MET A 1 60.62 -19.92 -28.77
N LYS A 2 61.18 -18.83 -29.32
CA LYS A 2 62.60 -18.43 -29.15
C LYS A 2 62.76 -16.91 -29.10
N ILE A 3 63.53 -16.39 -28.14
CA ILE A 3 63.94 -14.97 -28.11
C ILE A 3 65.03 -14.75 -29.17
N LYS A 4 64.80 -13.84 -30.12
CA LYS A 4 65.75 -13.51 -31.20
C LYS A 4 66.66 -12.34 -30.87
N GLU A 5 66.14 -11.35 -30.15
CA GLU A 5 66.90 -10.17 -29.75
C GLU A 5 66.22 -9.44 -28.61
N PHE A 6 66.99 -8.59 -27.96
CA PHE A 6 66.47 -7.59 -27.04
C PHE A 6 67.25 -6.29 -27.14
N SER A 7 66.68 -5.23 -26.58
CA SER A 7 67.34 -3.96 -26.34
C SER A 7 66.83 -3.41 -25.02
N ILE A 8 67.76 -3.00 -24.15
CA ILE A 8 67.50 -2.32 -22.88
C ILE A 8 68.25 -1.00 -22.96
N ARG A 9 67.51 0.10 -22.93
CA ARG A 9 68.04 1.47 -23.05
C ARG A 9 68.27 2.07 -21.67
N GLU A 10 67.29 1.93 -20.78
CA GLU A 10 67.31 2.51 -19.44
C GLU A 10 66.83 1.46 -18.43
N TYR A 11 67.69 1.08 -17.48
CA TYR A 11 67.31 0.28 -16.32
C TYR A 11 68.41 0.29 -15.25
N GLY A 12 68.28 1.17 -14.25
CA GLY A 12 69.30 1.32 -13.20
C GLY A 12 70.69 1.63 -13.78
N PRO A 13 71.79 1.05 -13.26
CA PRO A 13 73.14 1.34 -13.74
C PRO A 13 73.52 0.62 -15.04
N LEU A 14 72.57 0.01 -15.76
CA LEU A 14 72.88 -0.68 -17.00
C LEU A 14 73.21 0.33 -18.12
N PRO A 15 74.35 0.17 -18.82
CA PRO A 15 74.64 1.00 -19.97
C PRO A 15 73.73 0.61 -21.15
N ASP A 16 73.35 1.58 -21.98
CA ASP A 16 72.68 1.31 -23.25
C ASP A 16 73.63 0.52 -24.16
N ARG A 17 73.28 -0.73 -24.44
CA ARG A 17 74.03 -1.64 -25.32
C ARG A 17 73.40 -1.74 -26.72
N GLY A 18 72.38 -0.95 -27.01
CA GLY A 18 71.65 -1.00 -28.28
C GLY A 18 70.93 -2.33 -28.48
N ARG A 19 70.96 -2.86 -29.71
CA ARG A 19 70.32 -4.12 -30.09
C ARG A 19 71.27 -5.29 -29.84
N THR A 20 70.86 -6.23 -28.99
CA THR A 20 71.59 -7.46 -28.70
C THR A 20 70.90 -8.64 -29.40
N PRO A 21 71.45 -9.14 -30.53
CA PRO A 21 70.94 -10.36 -31.16
C PRO A 21 71.29 -11.58 -30.30
N LEU A 22 70.38 -12.57 -30.28
CA LEU A 22 70.54 -13.82 -29.57
C LEU A 22 70.49 -15.00 -30.53
N ASP A 23 71.40 -15.93 -30.32
CA ASP A 23 71.43 -17.20 -31.06
C ASP A 23 70.94 -18.37 -30.19
N LYS A 24 71.19 -19.62 -30.59
CA LYS A 24 70.76 -20.85 -29.91
C LYS A 24 71.28 -20.95 -28.47
N PHE A 25 72.49 -20.44 -28.23
CA PHE A 25 73.12 -20.42 -26.91
C PHE A 25 73.85 -19.09 -26.74
N ASN A 26 73.61 -18.43 -25.61
CA ASN A 26 74.20 -17.12 -25.32
C ASN A 26 74.71 -17.13 -23.88
N LEU A 27 75.97 -16.74 -23.67
CA LEU A 27 76.60 -16.64 -22.37
C LEU A 27 76.87 -15.18 -22.03
N PHE A 28 76.21 -14.68 -20.98
CA PHE A 28 76.47 -13.35 -20.42
C PHE A 28 77.49 -13.46 -19.28
N TYR A 29 78.73 -13.09 -19.55
CA TYR A 29 79.83 -13.13 -18.57
C TYR A 29 80.39 -11.72 -18.29
N GLY A 30 81.08 -11.57 -17.16
CA GLY A 30 81.67 -10.30 -16.73
C GLY A 30 82.08 -10.35 -15.26
N LYS A 31 82.73 -9.29 -14.76
CA LYS A 31 83.08 -9.16 -13.33
C LYS A 31 81.84 -9.11 -12.44
N ASN A 32 82.01 -9.17 -11.12
CA ASN A 32 80.94 -8.82 -10.20
C ASN A 32 80.46 -7.39 -10.49
N GLU A 33 79.16 -7.14 -10.28
CA GLU A 33 78.53 -5.82 -10.50
C GLU A 33 78.50 -5.32 -11.96
N SER A 34 78.94 -6.13 -12.93
CA SER A 34 78.87 -5.80 -14.37
C SER A 34 77.45 -5.75 -14.97
N GLY A 35 76.41 -5.86 -14.13
CA GLY A 35 75.02 -5.79 -14.56
C GLY A 35 74.42 -7.08 -15.13
N LYS A 36 75.09 -8.23 -15.01
CA LYS A 36 74.58 -9.54 -15.53
C LYS A 36 73.18 -9.85 -14.99
N THR A 37 73.03 -9.86 -13.67
CA THR A 37 71.75 -10.14 -12.99
C THR A 37 70.70 -9.09 -13.35
N LEU A 38 71.08 -7.81 -13.37
CA LEU A 38 70.18 -6.71 -13.74
C LEU A 38 69.70 -6.82 -15.20
N THR A 39 70.53 -7.32 -16.11
CA THR A 39 70.13 -7.56 -17.51
C THR A 39 69.04 -8.62 -17.58
N ILE A 40 69.20 -9.72 -16.84
CA ILE A 40 68.17 -10.76 -16.75
C ILE A 40 66.90 -10.22 -16.08
N ASP A 41 67.02 -9.47 -14.97
CA ASP A 41 65.87 -8.86 -14.29
C ASP A 41 65.08 -7.92 -15.22
N ALA A 42 65.78 -7.10 -16.02
CA ALA A 42 65.17 -6.22 -17.01
C ALA A 42 64.40 -7.02 -18.06
N LEU A 43 64.98 -8.10 -18.58
CA LEU A 43 64.31 -8.96 -19.56
C LEU A 43 63.05 -9.58 -18.98
N LEU A 44 63.11 -10.12 -17.76
CA LEU A 44 61.96 -10.70 -17.08
C LEU A 44 60.85 -9.67 -16.88
N LYS A 45 61.20 -8.46 -16.45
CA LYS A 45 60.24 -7.35 -16.29
C LYS A 45 59.60 -6.94 -17.62
N ILE A 46 60.34 -6.91 -18.73
CA ILE A 46 59.80 -6.62 -20.07
C ILE A 46 58.90 -7.76 -20.58
N LEU A 47 59.32 -9.02 -20.41
CA LEU A 47 58.52 -10.18 -20.83
C LEU A 47 57.15 -10.20 -20.16
N ASN A 48 57.10 -9.75 -18.91
CA ASN A 48 55.93 -9.91 -18.09
C ASN A 48 55.08 -8.65 -17.91
N GLY A 49 55.64 -7.47 -18.18
CA GLY A 49 54.97 -6.15 -18.15
C GLY A 49 54.36 -5.72 -16.82
N ARG A 50 54.58 -6.47 -15.74
CA ARG A 50 54.13 -6.17 -14.36
C ARG A 50 55.24 -6.49 -13.36
N ASN A 51 55.09 -5.98 -12.14
CA ASN A 51 55.98 -6.34 -11.04
C ASN A 51 55.85 -7.82 -10.74
N ILE A 52 57.00 -8.47 -10.63
CA ILE A 52 57.13 -9.90 -10.44
C ILE A 52 57.22 -10.16 -8.94
N SER A 53 56.16 -10.66 -8.32
CA SER A 53 56.17 -11.05 -6.90
C SER A 53 56.79 -12.42 -6.64
N GLN A 54 56.94 -13.24 -7.70
CA GLN A 54 57.39 -14.62 -7.64
C GLN A 54 58.88 -14.80 -7.31
N PHE A 55 59.73 -13.91 -7.83
CA PHE A 55 61.17 -14.00 -7.64
C PHE A 55 61.62 -13.12 -6.47
N LYS A 56 62.40 -13.69 -5.55
CA LYS A 56 62.98 -12.90 -4.45
C LYS A 56 64.00 -11.92 -5.01
N ASN A 57 64.01 -10.70 -4.49
CA ASN A 57 64.99 -9.67 -4.86
C ASN A 57 65.06 -9.37 -6.38
N ILE A 58 63.95 -9.43 -7.11
CA ILE A 58 63.89 -8.98 -8.52
C ILE A 58 63.72 -7.47 -8.67
N ASN A 59 63.12 -6.82 -7.67
CA ASN A 59 62.95 -5.37 -7.62
C ASN A 59 64.16 -4.69 -6.97
N ARG A 60 65.36 -4.93 -7.50
CA ARG A 60 66.61 -4.27 -7.05
C ARG A 60 66.67 -2.79 -7.44
N VAL A 61 65.91 -2.43 -8.46
CA VAL A 61 65.78 -1.08 -9.00
C VAL A 61 64.28 -0.78 -9.08
N GLU A 62 63.88 0.39 -8.59
CA GLU A 62 62.47 0.84 -8.57
C GLU A 62 61.94 1.16 -9.97
N GLU A 63 62.81 1.64 -10.85
CA GLU A 63 62.49 1.98 -12.23
C GLU A 63 62.07 0.76 -13.05
N LYS A 64 61.23 1.01 -14.07
CA LYS A 64 60.85 0.00 -15.06
C LYS A 64 61.84 0.05 -16.23
N PRO A 65 62.29 -1.12 -16.74
CA PRO A 65 63.22 -1.14 -17.85
C PRO A 65 62.57 -0.58 -19.12
N GLU A 66 63.23 0.37 -19.77
CA GLU A 66 62.85 0.83 -21.11
C GLU A 66 63.57 -0.01 -22.16
N GLY A 67 62.81 -0.68 -23.03
CA GLY A 67 63.38 -1.61 -23.99
C GLY A 67 62.35 -2.35 -24.80
N TYR A 68 62.83 -3.36 -25.54
CA TYR A 68 61.97 -4.33 -26.22
C TYR A 68 62.63 -5.70 -26.30
N ILE A 69 61.81 -6.71 -26.50
CA ILE A 69 62.23 -8.08 -26.77
C ILE A 69 61.51 -8.56 -28.03
N ILE A 70 62.21 -9.21 -28.95
CA ILE A 70 61.58 -9.89 -30.09
C ILE A 70 61.61 -11.38 -29.85
N ILE A 71 60.41 -11.97 -29.91
CA ILE A 71 60.20 -13.40 -29.78
C ILE A 71 59.72 -13.93 -31.12
N SER A 72 60.21 -15.12 -31.48
CA SER A 72 59.75 -15.89 -32.62
C SER A 72 58.98 -17.12 -32.15
N ASP A 73 57.86 -17.39 -32.80
CA ASP A 73 57.09 -18.62 -32.64
C ASP A 73 57.68 -19.75 -33.53
N GLU A 74 57.23 -21.00 -33.33
CA GLU A 74 57.63 -22.17 -34.11
C GLU A 74 57.37 -22.01 -35.61
N LYS A 75 56.35 -21.21 -35.97
CA LYS A 75 56.02 -20.86 -37.36
C LYS A 75 56.88 -19.72 -37.93
N GLY A 76 57.91 -19.27 -37.20
CA GLY A 76 58.81 -18.18 -37.61
C GLY A 76 58.22 -16.77 -37.52
N ARG A 77 56.99 -16.62 -37.00
CA ARG A 77 56.35 -15.31 -36.80
C ARG A 77 57.05 -14.55 -35.68
N GLU A 78 57.41 -13.30 -35.95
CA GLU A 78 58.08 -12.43 -34.98
C GLU A 78 57.10 -11.49 -34.30
N VAL A 79 57.19 -11.42 -32.97
CA VAL A 79 56.39 -10.51 -32.14
C VAL A 79 57.32 -9.67 -31.29
N LYS A 80 57.15 -8.36 -31.40
CA LYS A 80 57.88 -7.38 -30.58
C LYS A 80 57.09 -7.08 -29.31
N LEU A 81 57.66 -7.46 -28.16
CA LEU A 81 57.20 -7.11 -26.83
C LEU A 81 57.79 -5.76 -26.43
N LYS A 82 56.92 -4.77 -26.25
CA LYS A 82 57.23 -3.43 -25.74
C LYS A 82 56.02 -2.88 -24.99
N GLY A 83 56.25 -2.22 -23.85
CA GLY A 83 55.20 -1.56 -23.09
C GLY A 83 54.17 -2.55 -22.52
N PRO A 84 52.88 -2.46 -22.86
CA PRO A 84 51.81 -3.31 -22.28
C PRO A 84 51.69 -4.70 -22.91
N LYS A 85 52.46 -5.00 -23.96
CA LYS A 85 52.47 -6.33 -24.59
C LYS A 85 53.38 -7.27 -23.81
N ASN A 86 52.80 -8.37 -23.32
CA ASN A 86 53.47 -9.33 -22.43
C ASN A 86 53.41 -10.75 -23.01
N ILE A 87 54.13 -11.68 -22.38
CA ILE A 87 54.28 -13.07 -22.82
C ILE A 87 52.96 -13.84 -22.82
N SER A 88 52.08 -13.60 -21.83
CA SER A 88 50.76 -14.25 -21.73
C SER A 88 49.79 -13.88 -22.86
N ASN A 89 50.09 -12.83 -23.64
CA ASN A 89 49.29 -12.49 -24.83
C ASN A 89 49.71 -13.32 -26.06
N ILE A 90 50.88 -13.96 -26.00
CA ILE A 90 51.46 -14.72 -27.11
C ILE A 90 51.33 -16.22 -26.83
N VAL A 91 51.55 -16.62 -25.58
CA VAL A 91 51.55 -18.00 -25.15
C VAL A 91 50.35 -18.24 -24.24
N ASP A 92 49.66 -19.35 -24.43
CA ASP A 92 48.58 -19.83 -23.55
C ASP A 92 49.14 -20.40 -22.23
N LEU A 93 49.99 -19.63 -21.56
CA LEU A 93 50.56 -19.92 -20.26
C LEU A 93 50.34 -18.71 -19.36
N SER A 94 49.94 -18.97 -18.12
CA SER A 94 49.97 -17.95 -17.08
C SER A 94 51.41 -17.52 -16.81
N TYR A 95 51.55 -16.32 -16.27
CA TYR A 95 52.84 -15.76 -15.85
C TYR A 95 53.61 -16.71 -14.91
N ASN A 96 52.92 -17.32 -13.94
CA ASN A 96 53.55 -18.19 -12.95
C ASN A 96 54.05 -19.49 -13.61
N GLU A 97 53.26 -20.08 -14.50
CA GLU A 97 53.66 -21.27 -15.25
C GLU A 97 54.86 -20.99 -16.13
N PHE A 98 54.85 -19.85 -16.85
CA PHE A 98 55.96 -19.46 -17.71
C PHE A 98 57.28 -19.38 -16.94
N ASN A 99 57.27 -18.75 -15.77
CA ASN A 99 58.47 -18.60 -14.95
C ASN A 99 58.93 -19.92 -14.33
N ASN A 100 57.99 -20.73 -13.81
CA ASN A 100 58.33 -22.04 -13.24
C ASN A 100 58.93 -22.99 -14.29
N LEU A 101 58.51 -22.89 -15.56
CA LEU A 101 58.97 -23.78 -16.64
C LEU A 101 60.28 -23.33 -17.31
N PHE A 102 60.42 -22.03 -17.60
CA PHE A 102 61.46 -21.55 -18.51
C PHE A 102 62.57 -20.75 -17.83
N ILE A 103 62.40 -20.34 -16.57
CA ILE A 103 63.33 -19.44 -15.90
C ILE A 103 63.85 -20.12 -14.64
N ILE A 104 65.14 -20.42 -14.66
CA ILE A 104 65.85 -20.98 -13.51
C ILE A 104 66.79 -19.91 -12.97
N ARG A 105 66.62 -19.56 -11.69
CA ARG A 105 67.48 -18.60 -10.98
C ARG A 105 68.12 -19.29 -9.79
N ASP A 106 69.40 -19.00 -9.58
CA ASP A 106 70.16 -19.51 -8.44
C ASP A 106 69.51 -19.11 -7.09
N SER A 107 68.93 -17.91 -7.01
CA SER A 107 68.26 -17.44 -5.79
C SER A 107 66.86 -18.04 -5.56
N ASP A 108 66.27 -18.68 -6.56
CA ASP A 108 64.89 -19.16 -6.55
C ASP A 108 64.83 -20.57 -7.19
N LEU A 109 65.44 -21.56 -6.53
CA LEU A 109 65.44 -22.96 -6.99
C LEU A 109 64.13 -23.72 -6.68
N THR A 110 63.28 -23.15 -5.83
CA THR A 110 61.96 -23.70 -5.49
C THR A 110 60.89 -23.18 -6.43
N LEU A 111 60.00 -24.04 -6.89
CA LEU A 111 58.84 -23.64 -7.69
C LEU A 111 57.85 -22.82 -6.85
N PHE A 112 57.27 -21.78 -7.46
CA PHE A 112 56.25 -20.98 -6.80
C PHE A 112 54.88 -21.67 -6.89
N SER A 113 54.18 -21.77 -5.76
CA SER A 113 52.92 -22.52 -5.63
C SER A 113 53.05 -23.93 -6.24
N GLU A 114 54.01 -24.70 -5.74
CA GLU A 114 54.41 -25.99 -6.33
C GLU A 114 53.23 -26.95 -6.53
N ASP A 115 52.39 -27.15 -5.51
CA ASP A 115 51.22 -28.03 -5.59
C ASP A 115 50.21 -27.57 -6.65
N ASP A 116 49.90 -26.27 -6.68
CA ASP A 116 49.00 -25.68 -7.67
C ASP A 116 49.55 -25.80 -9.08
N PHE A 117 50.86 -25.59 -9.23
CA PHE A 117 51.56 -25.68 -10.50
C PHE A 117 51.54 -27.10 -11.04
N TYR A 118 51.90 -28.11 -10.24
CA TYR A 118 51.86 -29.50 -10.69
C TYR A 118 50.45 -29.94 -11.05
N ASN A 119 49.44 -29.56 -10.26
CA ASN A 119 48.05 -29.88 -10.59
C ASN A 119 47.64 -29.25 -11.92
N THR A 120 47.97 -27.97 -12.15
CA THR A 120 47.61 -27.27 -13.39
C THR A 120 48.34 -27.83 -14.62
N ILE A 121 49.63 -28.17 -14.49
CA ILE A 121 50.40 -28.80 -15.58
C ILE A 121 49.91 -30.21 -15.84
N THR A 122 49.60 -30.99 -14.79
CA THR A 122 49.05 -32.34 -14.93
C THR A 122 47.70 -32.29 -15.64
N ASP A 123 46.80 -31.39 -15.22
CA ASP A 123 45.52 -31.14 -15.88
C ASP A 123 45.72 -30.79 -17.36
N ARG A 124 46.62 -29.86 -17.67
CA ARG A 124 46.92 -29.44 -19.05
C ARG A 124 47.52 -30.56 -19.90
N LEU A 125 48.45 -31.35 -19.37
CA LEU A 125 49.07 -32.48 -20.06
C LEU A 125 48.06 -33.61 -20.33
N LEU A 126 47.13 -33.84 -19.40
CA LEU A 126 46.05 -34.80 -19.55
C LEU A 126 44.86 -34.25 -20.36
N GLY A 127 44.87 -32.97 -20.73
CA GLY A 127 43.76 -32.30 -21.41
C GLY A 127 42.51 -32.15 -20.55
N LEU A 128 42.64 -32.24 -19.23
CA LEU A 128 41.58 -32.09 -18.26
C LEU A 128 41.39 -30.60 -17.93
N ARG A 129 40.13 -30.18 -17.83
CA ARG A 129 39.74 -28.80 -17.48
C ARG A 129 39.05 -28.73 -16.12
N ILE A 130 39.59 -29.46 -15.13
CA ILE A 130 38.96 -29.64 -13.83
C ILE A 130 38.79 -28.30 -13.11
N LYS A 131 39.86 -27.50 -13.02
CA LYS A 131 39.80 -26.17 -12.40
C LYS A 131 38.84 -25.21 -13.10
N ASP A 132 38.76 -25.26 -14.43
CA ASP A 132 37.82 -24.41 -15.18
C ASP A 132 36.37 -24.79 -14.86
N VAL A 133 36.07 -26.09 -14.79
CA VAL A 133 34.74 -26.60 -14.42
C VAL A 133 34.40 -26.22 -12.98
N GLU A 134 35.33 -26.37 -12.04
CA GLU A 134 35.13 -25.95 -10.65
C GLU A 134 34.84 -24.46 -10.54
N LEU A 135 35.54 -23.63 -11.30
CA LEU A 135 35.32 -22.18 -11.34
C LEU A 135 33.94 -21.85 -11.90
N ILE A 136 33.51 -22.50 -12.99
CA ILE A 136 32.17 -22.33 -13.55
C ILE A 136 31.10 -22.76 -12.55
N VAL A 137 31.26 -23.91 -11.90
CA VAL A 137 30.31 -24.43 -10.90
C VAL A 137 30.19 -23.46 -9.72
N ASN A 138 31.30 -22.92 -9.23
CA ASN A 138 31.29 -21.96 -8.13
C ASN A 138 30.63 -20.65 -8.55
N ASN A 139 30.91 -20.14 -9.75
CA ASN A 139 30.22 -18.96 -10.27
C ASN A 139 28.70 -19.18 -10.41
N LEU A 140 28.28 -20.35 -10.89
CA LEU A 140 26.85 -20.69 -10.98
C LEU A 140 26.19 -20.78 -9.59
N ARG A 141 26.89 -21.34 -8.61
CA ARG A 141 26.45 -21.35 -7.20
C ARG A 141 26.33 -19.94 -6.64
N ASP A 142 27.28 -19.05 -6.94
CA ASP A 142 27.27 -17.67 -6.45
C ASP A 142 26.14 -16.83 -7.07
N ILE A 143 25.84 -17.06 -8.36
CA ILE A 143 24.70 -16.45 -9.06
C ILE A 143 23.38 -16.97 -8.49
N GLY A 144 23.25 -18.29 -8.34
CA GLY A 144 22.05 -18.93 -7.78
C GLY A 144 21.93 -18.79 -6.26
N LYS A 145 22.92 -18.19 -5.59
CA LYS A 145 23.05 -18.12 -4.13
C LYS A 145 22.83 -19.49 -3.51
N LEU A 146 23.47 -20.52 -4.05
CA LEU A 146 23.35 -21.91 -3.64
C LEU A 146 24.50 -22.32 -2.73
N THR A 147 24.23 -23.24 -1.82
CA THR A 147 25.25 -23.97 -1.07
C THR A 147 25.96 -25.01 -1.96
N PRO A 148 27.09 -25.57 -1.54
CA PRO A 148 27.75 -26.67 -2.26
C PRO A 148 26.85 -27.89 -2.51
N THR A 149 25.84 -28.09 -1.64
CA THR A 149 24.84 -29.17 -1.75
C THR A 149 23.69 -28.84 -2.70
N GLY A 150 23.66 -27.65 -3.29
CA GLY A 150 22.61 -27.22 -4.23
C GLY A 150 21.34 -26.66 -3.56
N LYS A 151 21.35 -26.45 -2.24
CA LYS A 151 20.24 -25.78 -1.53
C LYS A 151 20.42 -24.27 -1.58
N PHE A 152 19.36 -23.50 -1.37
CA PHE A 152 19.48 -22.06 -1.24
C PHE A 152 20.33 -21.68 -0.02
N SER A 153 21.18 -20.68 -0.19
CA SER A 153 22.01 -20.18 0.88
C SER A 153 21.16 -19.45 1.92
N ASN A 154 21.40 -19.78 3.18
CA ASN A 154 20.81 -19.08 4.32
C ASN A 154 21.78 -18.07 4.96
N THR A 155 22.70 -17.50 4.18
CA THR A 155 23.60 -16.45 4.66
C THR A 155 22.92 -15.09 4.67
N LYS A 156 23.25 -14.27 5.69
CA LYS A 156 22.82 -12.86 5.74
C LYS A 156 23.45 -12.09 4.58
N PRO A 157 22.75 -11.09 4.00
CA PRO A 157 21.52 -10.46 4.49
C PRO A 157 20.21 -11.08 3.96
N GLU A 158 20.26 -11.94 2.94
CA GLU A 158 19.06 -12.28 2.15
C GLU A 158 18.32 -13.54 2.60
N LYS A 159 19.01 -14.50 3.24
CA LYS A 159 18.39 -15.71 3.83
C LYS A 159 17.34 -16.39 2.91
N PHE A 160 17.76 -16.75 1.70
CA PHE A 160 16.83 -17.23 0.66
C PHE A 160 16.05 -18.48 1.05
N ASP A 161 16.70 -19.40 1.77
CA ASP A 161 16.05 -20.63 2.24
C ASP A 161 14.87 -20.32 3.19
N GLU A 162 15.05 -19.44 4.17
CA GLU A 162 13.97 -19.00 5.08
C GLU A 162 12.84 -18.30 4.31
N ARG A 163 13.16 -17.46 3.33
CA ARG A 163 12.14 -16.75 2.53
C ARG A 163 11.27 -17.70 1.71
N ILE A 164 11.87 -18.70 1.08
CA ILE A 164 11.15 -19.69 0.27
C ILE A 164 10.26 -20.54 1.18
N ASN A 165 10.79 -21.04 2.29
CA ASN A 165 10.00 -21.82 3.25
C ASN A 165 8.82 -21.00 3.83
N ASN A 166 9.03 -19.72 4.12
CA ASN A 166 7.96 -18.83 4.58
C ASN A 166 6.89 -18.61 3.49
N ALA A 167 7.30 -18.45 2.22
CA ALA A 167 6.35 -18.32 1.12
C ALA A 167 5.51 -19.58 0.95
N ASP A 168 6.11 -20.76 1.03
CA ASP A 168 5.41 -22.04 0.96
C ASP A 168 4.40 -22.19 2.12
N ASN A 169 4.79 -21.84 3.34
CA ASN A 169 3.90 -21.82 4.50
C ASN A 169 2.72 -20.85 4.30
N CYS A 170 2.97 -19.65 3.78
CA CYS A 170 1.91 -18.69 3.46
C CYS A 170 0.94 -19.24 2.41
N ILE A 171 1.43 -19.91 1.36
CA ILE A 171 0.58 -20.53 0.34
C ILE A 171 -0.29 -21.63 0.96
N GLN A 172 0.26 -22.44 1.87
CA GLN A 172 -0.52 -23.46 2.58
C GLN A 172 -1.61 -22.84 3.46
N LEU A 173 -1.30 -21.77 4.19
CA LEU A 173 -2.27 -21.04 5.01
C LEU A 173 -3.39 -20.43 4.17
N ILE A 174 -3.06 -19.82 3.03
CA ILE A 174 -4.05 -19.26 2.10
C ILE A 174 -5.00 -20.35 1.61
N LYS A 175 -4.46 -21.53 1.23
CA LYS A 175 -5.29 -22.67 0.82
C LYS A 175 -6.21 -23.13 1.93
N GLN A 176 -5.70 -23.31 3.15
CA GLN A 176 -6.51 -23.70 4.30
C GLN A 176 -7.62 -22.69 4.62
N LEU A 177 -7.35 -21.39 4.50
CA LEU A 177 -8.35 -20.35 4.71
C LEU A 177 -9.39 -20.33 3.59
N SER A 178 -8.96 -20.48 2.33
CA SER A 178 -9.86 -20.60 1.19
C SER A 178 -10.82 -21.78 1.35
N ASP A 179 -10.29 -22.95 1.73
CA ASP A 179 -11.11 -24.14 1.97
C ASP A 179 -12.09 -23.93 3.12
N LYS A 180 -11.69 -23.22 4.19
CA LYS A 180 -12.61 -22.87 5.29
C LYS A 180 -13.69 -21.90 4.85
N ILE A 181 -13.35 -20.87 4.08
CA ILE A 181 -14.29 -19.87 3.54
C ILE A 181 -15.35 -20.57 2.69
N GLU A 182 -14.94 -21.49 1.82
CA GLU A 182 -15.86 -22.27 0.97
C GLU A 182 -16.74 -23.21 1.80
N ASN A 183 -16.16 -23.96 2.75
CA ASN A 183 -16.90 -24.93 3.57
C ASN A 183 -17.90 -24.26 4.52
N GLU A 184 -17.53 -23.14 5.14
CA GLU A 184 -18.39 -22.38 6.05
C GLU A 184 -19.33 -21.42 5.31
N GLN A 185 -19.23 -21.33 3.98
CA GLN A 185 -20.07 -20.48 3.13
C GLN A 185 -20.11 -19.03 3.61
N PHE A 186 -18.94 -18.47 3.94
CA PHE A 186 -18.81 -17.11 4.48
C PHE A 186 -19.50 -16.05 3.62
N ASP A 187 -19.47 -16.21 2.30
CA ASP A 187 -20.14 -15.29 1.36
C ASP A 187 -21.64 -15.15 1.69
N LYS A 188 -22.31 -16.25 2.05
CA LYS A 188 -23.74 -16.22 2.42
C LYS A 188 -23.95 -15.59 3.78
N LEU A 189 -23.07 -15.86 4.74
CA LEU A 189 -23.14 -15.24 6.07
C LEU A 189 -22.93 -13.72 6.00
N GLU A 190 -22.04 -13.27 5.12
CA GLU A 190 -21.81 -11.84 4.86
C GLU A 190 -23.04 -11.19 4.21
N GLU A 191 -23.64 -11.85 3.21
CA GLU A 191 -24.89 -11.39 2.59
C GLU A 191 -26.04 -11.33 3.60
N GLU A 192 -26.21 -12.36 4.43
CA GLU A 192 -27.22 -12.38 5.49
C GLU A 192 -26.98 -11.27 6.53
N SER A 193 -25.73 -11.04 6.93
CA SER A 193 -25.37 -9.97 7.87
C SER A 193 -25.76 -8.60 7.34
N LEU A 194 -25.43 -8.29 6.08
CA LEU A 194 -25.81 -7.03 5.44
C LEU A 194 -27.32 -6.85 5.35
N LEU A 195 -28.05 -7.92 4.99
CA LEU A 195 -29.51 -7.90 4.96
C LEU A 195 -30.13 -7.63 6.34
N PHE A 196 -29.53 -8.15 7.41
CA PHE A 196 -30.00 -7.87 8.77
C PHE A 196 -29.68 -6.44 9.21
N GLU A 197 -28.51 -5.92 8.85
CA GLU A 197 -28.10 -4.54 9.14
C GLU A 197 -29.06 -3.53 8.47
N GLU A 198 -29.38 -3.71 7.19
CA GLU A 198 -30.35 -2.87 6.49
C GLU A 198 -31.76 -2.95 7.12
N LYS A 199 -32.18 -4.12 7.60
CA LYS A 199 -33.48 -4.29 8.27
C LYS A 199 -33.49 -3.58 9.62
N LEU A 200 -32.39 -3.65 10.38
CA LEU A 200 -32.26 -2.95 11.65
C LEU A 200 -32.38 -1.44 11.43
N GLU A 201 -31.67 -0.88 10.46
CA GLU A 201 -31.71 0.55 10.16
C GLU A 201 -33.13 1.01 9.78
N LYS A 202 -33.86 0.22 8.99
CA LYS A 202 -35.27 0.52 8.65
C LYS A 202 -36.18 0.50 9.88
N ILE A 203 -36.02 -0.49 10.76
CA ILE A 203 -36.83 -0.59 11.98
C ILE A 203 -36.52 0.58 12.93
N GLU A 204 -35.25 0.98 13.04
CA GLU A 204 -34.85 2.14 13.84
C GLU A 204 -35.49 3.44 13.32
N GLN A 205 -35.48 3.66 12.00
CA GLN A 205 -36.18 4.79 11.38
C GLN A 205 -37.69 4.75 11.61
N GLU A 206 -38.32 3.58 11.52
CA GLU A 206 -39.75 3.43 11.84
C GLU A 206 -40.05 3.77 13.30
N ILE A 207 -39.22 3.32 14.24
CA ILE A 207 -39.35 3.65 15.67
C ILE A 207 -39.26 5.16 15.88
N GLU A 208 -38.28 5.84 15.27
CA GLU A 208 -38.12 7.28 15.37
C GLU A 208 -39.35 8.03 14.84
N ASN A 209 -39.87 7.61 13.69
CA ASN A 209 -41.11 8.15 13.12
C ASN A 209 -42.32 7.97 14.05
N TYR A 210 -42.45 6.81 14.71
CA TYR A 210 -43.51 6.58 15.69
C TYR A 210 -43.35 7.43 16.94
N GLU A 211 -42.11 7.65 17.41
CA GLU A 211 -41.85 8.55 18.53
C GLU A 211 -42.22 9.99 18.19
N ASP A 212 -41.88 10.47 16.99
CA ASP A 212 -42.25 11.80 16.52
C ASP A 212 -43.76 11.98 16.39
N ALA A 213 -44.45 10.98 15.83
CA ALA A 213 -45.91 10.99 15.75
C ALA A 213 -46.54 11.07 17.15
N ARG A 214 -46.01 10.30 18.12
CA ARG A 214 -46.46 10.34 19.51
C ARG A 214 -46.18 11.70 20.16
N ARG A 215 -44.99 12.29 19.97
CA ARG A 215 -44.64 13.62 20.47
C ARG A 215 -45.62 14.67 19.95
N ARG A 216 -45.96 14.60 18.66
CA ARG A 216 -46.92 15.49 18.01
C ARG A 216 -48.33 15.32 18.55
N GLU A 217 -48.81 14.09 18.70
CA GLU A 217 -50.14 13.82 19.26
C GLU A 217 -50.30 14.41 20.68
N ILE A 218 -49.28 14.23 21.53
CA ILE A 218 -49.25 14.80 22.88
C ILE A 218 -49.29 16.33 22.83
N TYR A 219 -48.52 16.94 21.92
CA TYR A 219 -48.51 18.39 21.73
C TYR A 219 -49.87 18.93 21.27
N GLU A 220 -50.50 18.30 20.27
CA GLU A 220 -51.80 18.70 19.73
C GLU A 220 -52.89 18.61 20.80
N LYS A 221 -52.98 17.48 21.52
CA LYS A 221 -53.91 17.32 22.66
C LYS A 221 -53.66 18.34 23.77
N GLY A 222 -52.39 18.60 24.09
CA GLY A 222 -52.02 19.61 25.09
C GLY A 222 -52.41 21.02 24.67
N ASN A 223 -52.27 21.35 23.38
CA ASN A 223 -52.63 22.65 22.82
C ASN A 223 -54.15 22.84 22.75
N GLU A 224 -54.90 21.80 22.38
CA GLU A 224 -56.37 21.78 22.45
C GLU A 224 -56.86 22.02 23.88
N ALA A 225 -56.36 21.26 24.86
CA ALA A 225 -56.71 21.44 26.27
C ALA A 225 -56.36 22.84 26.79
N LEU A 226 -55.23 23.42 26.37
CA LEU A 226 -54.84 24.78 26.73
C LEU A 226 -55.78 25.82 26.10
N ASN A 227 -56.20 25.61 24.85
CA ASN A 227 -57.18 26.48 24.20
C ASN A 227 -58.54 26.43 24.88
N GLU A 228 -59.04 25.23 25.20
CA GLU A 228 -60.30 25.06 25.95
C GLU A 228 -60.26 25.74 27.32
N LEU A 229 -59.13 25.62 28.03
CA LEU A 229 -58.93 26.28 29.31
C LEU A 229 -58.91 27.80 29.17
N ASN A 230 -58.25 28.33 28.14
CA ASN A 230 -58.25 29.76 27.83
C ASN A 230 -59.63 30.28 27.45
N GLU A 231 -60.40 29.54 26.65
CA GLU A 231 -61.78 29.90 26.32
C GLU A 231 -62.67 29.89 27.56
N SER A 232 -62.53 28.87 28.40
CA SER A 232 -63.26 28.75 29.67
C SER A 232 -62.91 29.91 30.60
N ALA A 233 -61.63 30.29 30.71
CA ALA A 233 -61.18 31.44 31.48
C ALA A 233 -61.77 32.77 30.93
N ARG A 234 -61.85 32.94 29.61
CA ARG A 234 -62.52 34.10 28.99
C ARG A 234 -64.01 34.12 29.29
N LYS A 235 -64.69 32.97 29.20
CA LYS A 235 -66.12 32.83 29.56
C LYS A 235 -66.35 33.20 31.02
N ILE A 236 -65.52 32.70 31.95
CA ILE A 236 -65.58 33.07 33.37
C ILE A 236 -65.39 34.58 33.56
N LYS A 237 -64.41 35.19 32.89
CA LYS A 237 -64.16 36.63 32.97
C LYS A 237 -65.35 37.47 32.46
N ASN A 238 -66.00 37.03 31.38
CA ASN A 238 -67.20 37.67 30.87
C ASN A 238 -68.41 37.49 31.80
N LEU A 239 -68.53 36.32 32.44
CA LEU A 239 -69.62 36.01 33.37
C LEU A 239 -69.44 36.65 34.75
N MET A 240 -68.20 36.99 35.16
CA MET A 240 -67.89 37.72 36.40
C MET A 240 -68.54 39.12 36.47
N ILE A 241 -69.03 39.65 35.35
CA ILE A 241 -69.76 40.93 35.30
C ILE A 241 -71.13 40.80 35.96
N PHE A 242 -71.73 39.60 35.96
CA PHE A 242 -73.03 39.35 36.57
C PHE A 242 -72.87 38.98 38.05
N GLY A 243 -73.35 39.86 38.92
CA GLY A 243 -73.28 39.70 40.37
C GLY A 243 -74.57 39.16 41.00
N GLU A 244 -74.57 39.02 42.33
CA GLU A 244 -75.74 38.62 43.13
C GLU A 244 -76.93 39.58 42.95
N SER A 245 -76.63 40.88 42.73
CA SER A 245 -77.61 41.93 42.43
C SER A 245 -78.33 41.68 41.09
N ASP A 246 -77.61 41.26 40.04
CA ASP A 246 -78.23 40.98 38.74
C ASP A 246 -79.14 39.75 38.79
N LYS A 247 -78.80 38.77 39.64
CA LYS A 247 -79.62 37.59 39.90
C LYS A 247 -80.93 37.94 40.62
N GLU A 248 -80.89 38.86 41.58
CA GLU A 248 -82.11 39.37 42.22
C GLU A 248 -82.98 40.14 41.22
N ASN A 249 -82.38 41.02 40.41
CA ASN A 249 -83.08 41.73 39.35
C ASN A 249 -83.72 40.77 38.34
N TRP A 250 -83.02 39.70 37.93
CA TRP A 250 -83.57 38.69 37.02
C TRP A 250 -84.74 37.92 37.64
N LYS A 251 -84.67 37.56 38.92
CA LYS A 251 -85.78 36.91 39.63
C LYS A 251 -87.02 37.81 39.70
N ASP A 252 -86.82 39.10 39.91
CA ASP A 252 -87.93 40.04 39.98
C ASP A 252 -88.52 40.30 38.59
N TYR A 253 -87.68 40.41 37.55
CA TYR A 253 -88.16 40.46 36.16
C TYR A 253 -88.91 39.20 35.73
N GLU A 254 -88.49 38.01 36.17
CA GLU A 254 -89.18 36.75 35.88
C GLU A 254 -90.54 36.67 36.60
N LYS A 255 -90.62 37.13 37.86
CA LYS A 255 -91.89 37.27 38.57
C LYS A 255 -92.83 38.26 37.88
N ASP A 256 -92.30 39.39 37.42
CA ASP A 256 -93.08 40.40 36.72
C ASP A 256 -93.54 39.92 35.33
N LEU A 257 -92.71 39.16 34.62
CA LEU A 257 -93.09 38.49 33.37
C LEU A 257 -94.21 37.48 33.60
N ASN A 258 -94.10 36.66 34.65
CA ASN A 258 -95.14 35.70 35.00
C ASN A 258 -96.45 36.40 35.39
N ARG A 259 -96.40 37.44 36.23
CA ARG A 259 -97.56 38.28 36.58
C ARG A 259 -98.20 38.93 35.35
N ASN A 260 -97.39 39.45 34.43
CA ASN A 260 -97.87 40.06 33.20
C ASN A 260 -98.47 39.02 32.24
N SER A 261 -97.92 37.80 32.20
CA SER A 261 -98.47 36.70 31.41
C SER A 261 -99.83 36.23 31.96
N GLU A 262 -99.98 36.13 33.27
CA GLU A 262 -101.25 35.81 33.94
C GLU A 262 -102.28 36.92 33.73
N ASN A 263 -101.88 38.19 33.86
CA ASN A 263 -102.75 39.33 33.60
C ASN A 263 -103.20 39.38 32.13
N ARG A 264 -102.30 39.07 31.19
CA ARG A 264 -102.64 38.93 29.77
C ARG A 264 -103.65 37.82 29.55
N GLN A 265 -103.51 36.69 30.24
CA GLN A 265 -104.47 35.58 30.16
C GLN A 265 -105.84 35.97 30.71
N LYS A 266 -105.90 36.67 31.85
CA LYS A 266 -107.16 37.20 32.41
C LYS A 266 -107.83 38.21 31.48
N LEU A 267 -107.06 39.10 30.86
CA LEU A 267 -107.56 40.06 29.87
C LEU A 267 -108.06 39.38 28.59
N LEU A 268 -107.47 38.25 28.18
CA LEU A 268 -107.96 37.47 27.04
C LEU A 268 -109.31 36.80 27.37
N VAL A 269 -109.46 36.25 28.58
CA VAL A 269 -110.73 35.66 29.04
C VAL A 269 -111.83 36.72 29.10
N SER A 270 -111.55 37.89 29.68
CA SER A 270 -112.54 38.97 29.72
C SER A 270 -112.88 39.51 28.33
N LEU A 271 -111.93 39.58 27.41
CA LEU A 271 -112.18 39.98 26.02
C LEU A 271 -113.09 38.98 25.29
N ASP A 272 -112.94 37.69 25.53
CA ASP A 272 -113.85 36.67 24.99
C ASP A 272 -115.24 36.71 25.61
N GLU A 273 -115.36 37.04 26.90
CA GLU A 273 -116.66 37.31 27.54
C GLU A 273 -117.33 38.56 26.95
N TYR A 274 -116.59 39.66 26.78
CA TYR A 274 -117.13 40.87 26.13
C TYR A 274 -117.53 40.61 24.67
N LYS A 275 -116.80 39.77 23.94
CA LYS A 275 -117.21 39.34 22.58
C LYS A 275 -118.49 38.52 22.59
N LYS A 276 -118.64 37.59 23.55
CA LYS A 276 -119.89 36.82 23.69
C LYS A 276 -121.07 37.73 24.03
N ASN A 277 -120.91 38.62 25.00
CA ASN A 277 -121.93 39.59 25.37
C ASN A 277 -122.26 40.52 24.20
N PHE A 278 -121.27 40.96 23.41
CA PHE A 278 -121.50 41.75 22.21
C PHE A 278 -122.27 40.98 21.12
N ILE A 279 -122.01 39.68 20.95
CA ILE A 279 -122.77 38.83 20.02
C ILE A 279 -124.22 38.66 20.51
N GLU A 280 -124.42 38.44 21.81
CA GLU A 280 -125.75 38.32 22.42
C GLU A 280 -126.54 39.64 22.34
N GLU A 281 -125.92 40.78 22.65
CA GLU A 281 -126.54 42.10 22.48
C GLU A 281 -126.83 42.42 21.01
N ASN A 282 -125.94 42.07 20.07
CA ASN A 282 -126.21 42.22 18.63
C ASN A 282 -127.36 41.32 18.14
N GLN A 283 -127.50 40.12 18.69
CA GLN A 283 -128.65 39.26 18.37
C GLN A 283 -129.95 39.83 18.93
N LEU A 284 -129.90 40.46 20.11
CA LEU A 284 -131.02 41.20 20.69
C LEU A 284 -131.36 42.46 19.88
N LEU A 285 -130.34 43.15 19.36
CA LEU A 285 -130.48 44.32 18.51
C LEU A 285 -131.07 43.94 17.14
N LYS A 286 -130.61 42.84 16.52
CA LYS A 286 -131.21 42.27 15.30
C LYS A 286 -132.66 41.81 15.50
N LYS A 287 -133.02 41.25 16.66
CA LYS A 287 -134.41 40.92 17.00
C LYS A 287 -135.27 42.18 17.10
N LYS A 288 -134.74 43.26 17.69
CA LYS A 288 -135.43 44.55 17.72
C LYS A 288 -135.51 45.24 16.35
N GLU A 289 -134.52 45.06 15.47
CA GLU A 289 -134.57 45.55 14.08
C GLU A 289 -135.61 44.82 13.22
N LEU A 290 -135.86 43.53 13.48
CA LEU A 290 -136.92 42.74 12.85
C LEU A 290 -138.34 43.23 13.19
N ASP A 291 -138.54 43.77 14.41
CA ASP A 291 -139.82 44.39 14.81
C ASP A 291 -140.08 45.75 14.12
N PHE A 292 -139.08 46.34 13.46
CA PHE A 292 -139.19 47.60 12.71
C PHE A 292 -139.25 47.43 11.18
N GLN A 293 -139.26 46.20 10.63
CA GLN A 293 -139.45 45.99 9.20
C GLN A 293 -140.93 45.97 8.81
N ILE A 294 -141.38 47.13 8.31
CA ILE A 294 -142.67 47.40 7.66
C ILE A 294 -142.81 46.51 6.40
N PRO A 295 -143.96 45.86 6.17
CA PRO A 295 -144.17 44.97 5.03
C PRO A 295 -144.34 45.75 3.72
N ASP A 296 -143.58 45.35 2.69
CA ASP A 296 -143.79 45.79 1.31
C ASP A 296 -144.53 44.69 0.51
N ARG A 297 -145.79 45.04 0.19
CA ARG A 297 -146.71 44.57 -0.88
C ARG A 297 -147.00 43.09 -1.07
#